data_AF-A0AAV6U8Y7-F1
#
_entry.id   AF-A0AAV6U8Y7-F1
#
_cell.length_a   1.000
_cell.length_b   1.000
_cell.length_c   1.000
_cell.angle_alpha   90.00
_cell.angle_beta   90.00
_cell.angle_gamma   90.00
#
_symmetry.space_group_name_H-M   'P 1'
#
loop_
_entity.id
_entity.type
_entity.pdbx_description
1 polymer ?
#
loop_
_entity_poly.entity_id
_entity_poly.type
_entity_poly.pdbx_seq_one_letter_code
_entity_poly.pdbx_strand_id
1 'polypeptide(L)'
;MNSYTAILWSDSTVALSWIKGDPNRWKTFVCNRTTENLQHTTPAQWRHCPGTDNPADHLTRGTFPSQLLSLESWWQGPKWLTDVPENWPIRDLSYHPLVEVETRKTESQSFYVATTEPIIDMSRCSSYTKLLRVTAWT
;
A
#
# COMPACT_ATOMS: atom_id res chain seq x y z
N MET A 1 -27.99 4.44 6.97
CA MET A 1 -27.54 3.08 6.57
C MET A 1 -26.82 2.49 7.76
N ASN A 2 -27.28 1.37 8.32
CA ASN A 2 -26.55 0.67 9.37
C ASN A 2 -25.31 0.04 8.74
N SER A 3 -24.15 0.70 8.88
CA SER A 3 -22.87 0.15 8.49
C SER A 3 -22.51 -0.97 9.45
N TYR A 4 -22.74 -2.22 9.05
CA TYR A 4 -22.17 -3.36 9.75
C TYR A 4 -20.65 -3.28 9.66
N THR A 5 -19.99 -3.18 10.81
CA THR A 5 -18.52 -3.20 10.88
C THR A 5 -18.04 -4.64 10.70
N ALA A 6 -17.59 -5.00 9.51
CA ALA A 6 -16.96 -6.29 9.25
C ALA A 6 -15.51 -6.29 9.77
N ILE A 7 -15.05 -7.42 10.33
CA ILE A 7 -13.66 -7.67 10.68
C ILE A 7 -13.07 -8.62 9.64
N LEU A 8 -11.90 -8.27 9.12
CA LEU A 8 -11.23 -8.95 8.02
C LEU A 8 -9.94 -9.58 8.54
N TRP A 9 -9.66 -10.80 8.12
CA TRP A 9 -8.52 -11.59 8.62
C TRP A 9 -7.60 -11.99 7.46
N SER A 10 -6.30 -11.91 7.69
CA SER A 10 -5.28 -12.47 6.82
C SER A 10 -4.17 -13.07 7.66
N ASP A 11 -3.56 -14.15 7.18
CA ASP A 11 -2.36 -14.75 7.75
C ASP A 11 -1.06 -14.16 7.19
N SER A 12 -1.15 -13.38 6.11
CA SER A 12 -0.01 -12.70 5.53
C SER A 12 0.29 -11.41 6.28
N THR A 13 1.24 -11.49 7.21
CA THR A 13 1.79 -10.33 7.92
C THR A 13 2.32 -9.27 6.95
N VAL A 14 2.91 -9.68 5.83
CA VAL A 14 3.39 -8.77 4.78
C VAL A 14 2.24 -7.98 4.15
N ALA A 15 1.16 -8.66 3.75
CA ALA A 15 0.00 -8.01 3.16
C ALA A 15 -0.69 -7.07 4.17
N LEU A 16 -0.79 -7.48 5.43
CA LEU A 16 -1.33 -6.64 6.50
C LEU A 16 -0.47 -5.40 6.75
N SER A 17 0.87 -5.51 6.72
CA SER A 17 1.76 -4.36 6.81
C SER A 17 1.56 -3.39 5.64
N TRP A 18 1.32 -3.89 4.42
CA TRP A 18 1.02 -3.02 3.28
C TRP A 18 -0.33 -2.31 3.42
N ILE A 19 -1.37 -3.02 3.86
CA ILE A 19 -2.72 -2.46 4.08
C ILE A 19 -2.74 -1.42 5.20
N LYS A 20 -1.94 -1.63 6.26
CA LYS A 20 -1.85 -0.72 7.41
C LYS A 20 -0.88 0.44 7.21
N GLY A 21 0.01 0.35 6.23
CA GLY A 21 0.89 1.45 5.83
C GLY A 21 0.23 2.39 4.80
N ASP A 22 0.99 3.41 4.40
CA ASP A 22 0.59 4.31 3.31
C ASP A 22 0.82 3.63 1.94
N PRO A 23 -0.23 3.42 1.12
CA PRO A 23 -0.12 2.82 -0.21
C PRO A 23 0.94 3.46 -1.10
N ASN A 24 1.15 4.77 -1.01
CA ASN A 24 2.08 5.50 -1.88
C ASN A 24 3.54 5.14 -1.63
N ARG A 25 3.84 4.57 -0.46
CA ARG A 25 5.19 4.08 -0.11
C ARG A 25 5.56 2.84 -0.90
N TRP A 26 4.61 2.12 -1.48
CA TRP A 26 4.86 0.84 -2.14
C TRP A 26 5.12 1.00 -3.65
N LYS A 27 5.76 0.01 -4.27
CA LYS A 27 5.84 -0.08 -5.73
C LYS A 27 4.44 -0.17 -6.35
N THR A 28 4.34 0.14 -7.63
CA THR A 28 3.08 0.36 -8.36
C THR A 28 2.05 -0.74 -8.14
N PHE A 29 2.45 -2.02 -8.20
CA PHE A 29 1.51 -3.13 -8.03
C PHE A 29 0.87 -3.13 -6.64
N VAL A 30 1.69 -3.11 -5.59
CA VAL A 30 1.20 -3.13 -4.20
C VAL A 30 0.42 -1.86 -3.89
N CYS A 31 0.92 -0.69 -4.30
CA CYS A 31 0.23 0.59 -4.17
C CYS A 31 -1.20 0.53 -4.73
N ASN A 32 -1.36 0.07 -5.97
CA ASN A 32 -2.66 -0.01 -6.62
C ASN A 32 -3.60 -0.98 -5.89
N ARG A 33 -3.11 -2.17 -5.51
CA ARG A 33 -3.90 -3.19 -4.81
C ARG A 33 -4.33 -2.76 -3.41
N THR A 34 -3.42 -2.15 -2.64
CA THR A 34 -3.78 -1.62 -1.32
C THR A 34 -4.76 -0.45 -1.44
N THR A 35 -4.61 0.40 -2.47
CA THR A 35 -5.54 1.51 -2.70
C THR A 35 -6.94 0.98 -3.02
N GLU A 36 -7.06 0.00 -3.92
CA GLU A 36 -8.33 -0.67 -4.25
C GLU A 36 -8.98 -1.29 -3.00
N ASN A 37 -8.23 -2.05 -2.20
CA ASN A 37 -8.76 -2.65 -0.97
C ASN A 37 -9.28 -1.58 0.02
N LEU A 38 -8.58 -0.46 0.13
CA LEU A 38 -8.94 0.64 1.04
C LEU A 38 -10.08 1.53 0.51
N GLN A 39 -10.56 1.34 -0.73
CA GLN A 39 -11.80 1.97 -1.21
C GLN A 39 -13.05 1.38 -0.55
N HIS A 40 -12.96 0.13 -0.08
CA HIS A 40 -14.08 -0.61 0.49
C HIS A 40 -13.89 -1.01 1.95
N THR A 41 -12.68 -0.80 2.49
CA THR A 41 -12.31 -1.23 3.83
C THR A 41 -11.43 -0.18 4.49
N THR A 42 -11.27 -0.27 5.81
CA THR A 42 -10.36 0.58 6.58
C THR A 42 -9.22 -0.25 7.17
N PRO A 43 -8.01 0.31 7.36
CA PRO A 43 -6.90 -0.44 7.95
C PRO A 43 -7.21 -1.05 9.32
N ALA A 44 -8.12 -0.42 10.09
CA ALA A 44 -8.54 -0.87 11.41
C ALA A 44 -9.40 -2.15 11.38
N GLN A 45 -10.04 -2.46 10.26
CA GLN A 45 -10.83 -3.68 10.10
C GLN A 45 -9.96 -4.94 9.92
N TRP A 46 -8.70 -4.77 9.51
CA TRP A 46 -7.80 -5.87 9.19
C TRP A 46 -7.01 -6.35 10.41
N ARG A 47 -7.12 -7.65 10.67
CA ARG A 47 -6.45 -8.38 11.76
C ARG A 47 -5.65 -9.56 11.24
N HIS A 48 -4.73 -10.04 12.08
CA HIS A 48 -3.87 -11.18 11.77
C HIS A 48 -4.47 -12.48 12.29
N CYS A 49 -4.62 -13.47 11.42
CA CYS A 49 -4.94 -14.85 11.78
C CYS A 49 -3.65 -15.68 11.74
N PRO A 50 -3.30 -16.48 12.76
CA PRO A 50 -2.21 -17.43 12.63
C PRO A 50 -2.40 -18.35 11.42
N GLY A 51 -1.36 -18.58 10.62
CA GLY A 51 -1.48 -19.41 9.40
C GLY A 51 -1.95 -20.84 9.67
N THR A 52 -1.63 -21.42 10.83
CA THR A 52 -2.14 -22.72 11.26
C THR A 52 -3.65 -22.74 11.52
N ASP A 53 -4.22 -21.57 11.77
CA ASP A 53 -5.61 -21.36 12.14
C ASP A 53 -6.41 -20.76 10.98
N ASN A 54 -5.76 -20.49 9.83
CA ASN A 54 -6.40 -19.94 8.65
C ASN A 54 -7.14 -21.04 7.87
N PRO A 55 -8.48 -21.10 7.91
CA PRO A 55 -9.20 -22.15 7.20
C PRO A 55 -9.03 -22.06 5.68
N ALA A 56 -8.75 -20.87 5.13
CA ALA A 56 -8.54 -20.68 3.70
C ALA A 56 -7.36 -21.50 3.15
N ASP A 57 -6.37 -21.81 4.00
CA ASP A 57 -5.20 -22.60 3.62
C ASP A 57 -5.56 -24.03 3.21
N HIS A 58 -6.62 -24.61 3.78
CA HIS A 58 -7.07 -25.95 3.40
C HIS A 58 -7.55 -26.01 1.94
N LEU A 59 -8.18 -24.95 1.44
CA LEU A 59 -8.59 -24.88 0.04
C LEU A 59 -7.43 -24.55 -0.88
N THR A 60 -6.57 -23.60 -0.51
CA THR A 60 -5.48 -23.14 -1.38
C THR A 60 -4.38 -24.19 -1.54
N ARG A 61 -4.14 -25.04 -0.53
CA ARG A 61 -3.16 -26.15 -0.58
C ARG A 61 -3.72 -27.42 -1.19
N GLY A 62 -5.05 -27.50 -1.35
CA GLY A 62 -5.74 -28.68 -1.81
C GLY A 62 -6.06 -29.65 -0.66
N THR A 63 -7.33 -30.01 -0.55
CA THR A 63 -7.84 -30.98 0.42
C THR A 63 -8.93 -31.83 -0.23
N PHE A 64 -9.07 -33.08 0.18
CA PHE A 64 -10.13 -33.94 -0.33
C PHE A 64 -11.49 -33.49 0.27
N PRO A 65 -12.60 -33.54 -0.51
CA PRO A 65 -13.92 -33.17 0.01
C PRO A 65 -14.30 -33.94 1.28
N SER A 66 -13.94 -35.22 1.37
CA SER A 66 -14.18 -36.05 2.56
C SER A 66 -13.46 -35.54 3.81
N GLN A 67 -12.23 -35.04 3.66
CA GLN A 67 -11.48 -34.44 4.77
C GLN A 67 -12.08 -33.10 5.17
N LEU A 68 -12.48 -32.28 4.20
CA LEU A 68 -13.11 -30.97 4.44
C LEU A 68 -14.42 -31.09 5.24
N LEU A 69 -15.22 -32.12 4.98
CA LEU A 69 -16.45 -32.39 5.75
C LEU A 69 -16.16 -32.65 7.23
N SER A 70 -15.00 -33.24 7.55
CA SER A 70 -14.58 -33.52 8.94
C SER A 70 -13.80 -32.38 9.61
N LEU A 71 -13.40 -31.35 8.85
CA LEU A 71 -12.60 -30.23 9.34
C LEU A 71 -13.49 -29.19 10.03
N GLU A 72 -13.62 -29.27 11.35
CA GLU A 72 -14.41 -28.32 12.14
C GLU A 72 -13.95 -26.88 11.95
N SER A 73 -12.63 -26.64 11.87
CA SER A 73 -12.05 -25.32 11.65
C SER A 73 -12.50 -24.65 10.35
N TRP A 74 -12.89 -25.43 9.34
CA TRP A 74 -13.42 -24.90 8.08
C TRP A 74 -14.83 -24.35 8.25
N TRP A 75 -15.68 -25.06 8.99
CA TRP A 75 -17.10 -24.73 9.14
C TRP A 75 -17.37 -23.75 10.27
N GLN A 76 -16.63 -23.84 11.37
CA GLN A 76 -16.83 -23.02 12.56
C GLN A 76 -15.76 -21.93 12.71
N GLY A 77 -14.67 -22.01 11.95
CA GLY A 77 -13.51 -21.17 12.15
C GLY A 77 -12.66 -21.62 13.35
N PRO A 78 -11.58 -20.88 13.65
CA PRO A 78 -10.75 -21.16 14.81
C PRO A 78 -11.47 -20.79 16.11
N LYS A 79 -11.18 -21.54 17.19
CA LYS A 79 -11.89 -21.41 18.48
C LYS A 79 -11.84 -20.01 19.09
N TRP A 80 -10.74 -19.28 18.88
CA TRP A 80 -10.60 -17.92 19.40
C TRP A 80 -11.54 -16.92 18.71
N LEU A 81 -12.04 -17.22 17.50
CA LEU A 81 -12.92 -16.30 16.76
C LEU A 81 -14.30 -16.15 17.42
N THR A 82 -14.75 -17.18 18.12
CA THR A 82 -16.00 -17.17 18.89
C THR A 82 -15.82 -16.70 20.33
N ASP A 83 -14.58 -16.51 20.77
CA ASP A 83 -14.25 -15.95 22.08
C ASP A 83 -14.38 -14.41 22.06
N VAL A 84 -14.29 -13.80 23.24
CA VAL A 84 -14.35 -12.35 23.40
C VAL A 84 -13.20 -11.66 22.63
N PRO A 85 -13.42 -10.48 22.03
CA PRO A 85 -12.42 -9.81 21.20
C PRO A 85 -11.06 -9.55 21.86
N GLU A 86 -11.03 -9.46 23.18
CA GLU A 86 -9.83 -9.30 24.00
C GLU A 86 -8.91 -10.52 23.94
N ASN A 87 -9.46 -11.71 23.68
CA ASN A 87 -8.73 -12.97 23.58
C ASN A 87 -8.28 -13.28 22.15
N TRP A 88 -8.63 -12.44 21.17
CA TRP A 88 -8.24 -12.64 19.79
C TRP A 88 -6.71 -12.50 19.61
N PRO A 89 -6.12 -13.22 18.64
CA PRO A 89 -4.70 -13.14 18.40
C PRO A 89 -4.30 -11.73 17.97
N ILE A 90 -3.37 -11.14 18.71
CA ILE A 90 -2.73 -9.88 18.38
C ILE A 90 -1.33 -10.19 17.85
N ARG A 91 -1.03 -9.66 16.67
CA ARG A 91 0.31 -9.72 16.10
C ARG A 91 0.84 -8.31 15.95
N ASP A 92 2.04 -8.08 16.48
CA ASP A 92 2.78 -6.87 16.18
C ASP A 92 3.29 -6.91 14.73
N LEU A 93 3.00 -5.85 13.98
CA LEU A 93 3.35 -5.68 12.57
C LEU A 93 4.42 -4.59 12.39
N SER A 94 5.07 -4.16 13.48
CA SER A 94 6.06 -3.07 13.53
C SER A 94 7.28 -3.29 12.63
N TYR A 95 7.67 -4.54 12.36
CA TYR A 95 8.83 -4.85 11.52
C TYR A 95 8.63 -6.07 10.62
N HIS A 96 8.89 -5.92 9.33
CA HIS A 96 8.95 -7.03 8.38
C HIS A 96 10.00 -6.75 7.28
N PRO A 97 11.09 -7.53 7.17
CA PRO A 97 12.16 -7.28 6.18
C PRO A 97 11.67 -7.19 4.73
N LEU A 98 10.65 -7.99 4.40
CA LEU A 98 10.03 -8.02 3.07
C LEU A 98 9.24 -6.74 2.74
N VAL A 99 8.84 -5.95 3.74
CA VAL A 99 8.14 -4.66 3.53
C VAL A 99 9.12 -3.59 3.04
N GLU A 100 10.37 -3.61 3.53
CA GLU A 100 11.41 -2.69 3.07
C GLU A 100 11.74 -2.90 1.59
N VAL A 101 11.81 -4.17 1.14
CA VAL A 101 12.06 -4.52 -0.26
C VAL A 101 11.00 -3.97 -1.21
N GLU A 102 9.77 -3.82 -0.72
CA GLU A 102 8.63 -3.33 -1.51
C GLU A 102 8.39 -1.84 -1.41
N THR A 103 9.19 -1.15 -0.60
CA THR A 103 9.18 0.31 -0.56
C THR A 103 9.67 0.85 -1.91
N ARG A 104 8.91 1.78 -2.48
CA ARG A 104 9.26 2.50 -3.70
C ARG A 104 10.57 3.22 -3.44
N LYS A 105 11.59 2.94 -4.24
CA LYS A 105 12.84 3.71 -4.21
C LYS A 105 12.49 5.14 -4.62
N THR A 106 12.74 6.09 -3.73
CA THR A 106 12.66 7.50 -4.07
C THR A 106 13.86 7.79 -4.96
N GLU A 107 13.66 7.82 -6.27
CA GLU A 107 14.64 8.44 -7.16
C GLU A 107 14.58 9.94 -6.91
N SER A 108 15.56 10.46 -6.16
CA SER A 108 15.77 11.89 -6.02
C SER A 108 16.20 12.42 -7.38
N GLN A 109 15.26 12.93 -8.17
CA GLN A 109 15.58 13.62 -9.40
C GLN A 109 16.10 15.02 -9.03
N SER A 110 17.42 15.17 -8.97
CA SER A 110 18.06 16.46 -8.75
C SER A 110 17.78 17.36 -9.97
N PHE A 111 16.94 18.37 -9.78
CA PHE A 111 16.74 19.41 -10.79
C PHE A 111 17.90 20.40 -10.69
N TYR A 112 18.85 20.31 -11.62
CA TYR A 112 19.87 21.34 -11.75
C TYR A 112 19.25 22.54 -12.47
N VAL A 113 18.97 23.61 -11.73
CA VAL A 113 18.71 24.91 -12.34
C VAL A 113 20.06 25.48 -12.75
N ALA A 114 20.45 25.25 -14.00
CA ALA A 114 21.56 25.99 -14.59
C ALA A 114 21.13 27.46 -14.70
N THR A 115 21.68 28.32 -13.85
CA THR A 115 21.65 29.76 -14.08
C THR A 115 22.55 30.04 -15.28
N THR A 116 22.01 29.92 -16.49
CA THR A 116 22.70 30.42 -17.67
C THR A 116 22.59 31.93 -17.64
N GLU A 117 23.72 32.63 -17.77
CA GLU A 117 23.65 34.04 -18.12
C GLU A 117 22.82 34.17 -19.40
N PRO A 118 21.76 34.99 -19.41
CA PRO A 118 20.96 35.16 -20.60
C PRO A 118 21.86 35.74 -21.69
N ILE A 119 21.89 35.08 -22.86
CA ILE A 119 22.64 35.55 -24.05
C ILE A 119 22.30 37.02 -24.34
N ILE A 120 21.07 37.43 -24.05
CA ILE A 120 20.59 38.80 -24.15
C ILE A 120 20.09 39.25 -22.78
N ASP A 121 20.81 40.17 -22.16
CA ASP A 121 20.37 40.85 -20.95
C ASP A 121 19.21 41.82 -21.25
N MET A 122 17.99 41.38 -20.93
CA MET A 122 16.77 42.16 -21.12
C MET A 122 16.77 43.48 -20.32
N SER A 123 17.54 43.57 -19.23
CA SER A 123 17.61 44.79 -18.41
C SER A 123 18.27 45.96 -19.15
N ARG A 124 19.05 45.68 -20.20
CA ARG A 124 19.69 46.68 -21.09
C ARG A 124 18.75 47.18 -22.20
N CYS A 125 17.58 46.56 -22.35
CA CYS A 125 16.57 46.95 -23.31
C CYS A 125 15.56 47.90 -22.67
N SER A 126 15.72 49.20 -22.92
CA SER A 126 14.85 50.26 -22.39
C SER A 126 13.43 50.28 -22.99
N SER A 127 13.14 49.43 -23.98
CA SER A 127 11.81 49.27 -24.55
C SER A 127 11.65 47.92 -25.27
N TYR A 128 10.41 47.47 -25.40
CA TYR A 128 10.04 46.26 -26.14
C TYR A 128 10.55 46.28 -27.59
N THR A 129 10.45 47.42 -28.27
CA THR A 129 10.93 47.58 -29.65
C THR A 129 12.46 47.45 -29.75
N LYS A 130 13.21 47.89 -28.73
CA LYS A 130 14.66 47.74 -28.66
C LYS A 130 15.04 46.27 -28.47
N LEU A 131 14.32 45.55 -27.62
CA LEU A 131 14.49 44.10 -27.43
C LEU A 131 14.27 43.35 -28.75
N LEU A 132 13.15 43.60 -29.44
CA LEU A 132 12.85 42.97 -30.74
C LEU A 132 13.95 43.19 -31.79
N ARG A 133 14.53 44.40 -31.87
CA ARG A 133 15.62 44.68 -32.81
C ARG A 133 16.90 43.90 -32.46
N VAL A 134 17.22 43.79 -31.18
CA VAL A 134 18.43 43.09 -30.71
C VAL A 134 18.29 41.58 -30.90
N THR A 135 17.10 41.01 -30.68
CA THR A 135 16.84 39.57 -30.84
C THR A 135 16.58 39.14 -32.29
N ALA A 136 16.24 40.06 -33.20
CA ALA A 136 15.94 39.74 -34.59
C ALA A 136 17.14 39.83 -35.56
N TRP A 137 18.30 40.31 -35.09
CA TRP A 137 19.55 40.42 -35.86
C TRP A 137 20.63 39.39 -35.45
N THR A 138 20.31 38.54 -34.47
CA THR A 138 21.07 37.33 -34.12
C THR A 138 20.53 36.14 -34.90
#